data_AF-A0A9J2Q9T9-F1
#
_entry.id   AF-A0A9J2Q9T9-F1
#
_cell.length_a   1.000
_cell.length_b   1.000
_cell.length_c   1.000
_cell.angle_alpha   90.00
_cell.angle_beta   90.00
_cell.angle_gamma   90.00
#
_symmetry.space_group_name_H-M   'P 1'
#
loop_
_entity.id
_entity.type
_entity.pdbx_description
1 polymer ?
#
loop_
_entity_poly.entity_id
_entity_poly.type
_entity_poly.pdbx_seq_one_letter_code
_entity_poly.pdbx_strand_id
1 'polypeptide(L)'
;MLTLYRQEPFQLTACYAFPNLIPHLSREIGTWRVKDVKPGADNGARKVKVKVRVNPNGVFSVCSATMYETVECKEEEKVPEPMETDESAKGVQKDDSKEGDDKAKERDDKAVNGPVENKPKTKTITIDLPIEEYTPSVANVPTLVQLELEMQAADRREKEKADAKNAVEEYVYYMRDKLAESYADFITSKDADQFQSMLSATEDWLYGDGEDTEKNVYEAKLAELKKIGEPVQERYREHENRRGAFDDFDRAIIRARKAYDEYSKGAEKYAHIESKDMEKVISAVEEKKKWLDEQRGRQERHPKTDAPVIFVHQIVQEKEKFESIVLPILNKPKPKPKKESKPAAKGEDRSADEVNTAAGKTGPTAASGEGVPPVTPNDMEVD
;
A
#
# COMPACT_ATOMS: atom_id res chain seq x y z
N MET A 1 -28.28 28.82 -16.20
CA MET A 1 -27.47 29.08 -17.42
C MET A 1 -27.96 30.38 -18.03
N LEU A 2 -27.06 31.27 -18.44
CA LEU A 2 -27.38 32.53 -19.09
C LEU A 2 -26.96 32.46 -20.57
N THR A 3 -27.64 33.19 -21.45
CA THR A 3 -27.27 33.32 -22.86
C THR A 3 -27.24 34.80 -23.20
N LEU A 4 -26.10 35.28 -23.71
CA LEU A 4 -25.82 36.68 -24.00
C LEU A 4 -25.32 36.83 -25.43
N TYR A 5 -25.56 37.98 -26.05
CA TYR A 5 -25.00 38.33 -27.36
C TYR A 5 -23.97 39.44 -27.16
N ARG A 6 -22.71 39.20 -27.55
CA ARG A 6 -21.56 40.09 -27.29
C ARG A 6 -20.60 40.13 -28.47
N GLN A 7 -19.96 41.28 -28.67
CA GLN A 7 -18.93 41.51 -29.71
C GLN A 7 -17.51 41.59 -29.11
N GLU A 8 -17.41 41.85 -27.80
CA GLU A 8 -16.17 42.15 -27.08
C GLU A 8 -16.16 41.47 -25.70
N PRO A 9 -14.99 41.35 -25.03
CA PRO A 9 -14.88 40.86 -23.66
C PRO A 9 -15.78 41.63 -22.70
N PHE A 10 -16.41 40.94 -21.75
CA PHE A 10 -17.42 41.54 -20.87
C PHE A 10 -17.28 41.08 -19.43
N GLN A 11 -17.86 41.87 -18.53
CA GLN A 11 -17.83 41.65 -17.09
C GLN A 11 -19.22 41.24 -16.58
N LEU A 12 -19.24 40.29 -15.64
CA LEU A 12 -20.41 39.88 -14.87
C LEU A 12 -20.13 40.17 -13.40
N THR A 13 -20.99 40.94 -12.74
CA THR A 13 -20.90 41.16 -11.28
C THR A 13 -22.12 40.54 -10.61
N ALA A 14 -21.90 39.68 -9.62
CA ALA A 14 -22.98 39.12 -8.80
C ALA A 14 -23.16 39.98 -7.55
N CYS A 15 -24.40 40.36 -7.27
CA CYS A 15 -24.73 41.18 -6.12
C CYS A 15 -26.02 40.69 -5.45
N TYR A 16 -26.16 40.99 -4.16
CA TYR A 16 -27.41 40.75 -3.46
C TYR A 16 -28.51 41.70 -3.97
N ALA A 17 -29.67 41.12 -4.30
CA ALA A 17 -30.82 41.86 -4.81
C ALA A 17 -31.41 42.82 -3.77
N PHE A 18 -31.37 42.44 -2.48
CA PHE A 18 -31.88 43.22 -1.35
C PHE A 18 -30.77 43.46 -0.31
N PRO A 19 -29.91 44.48 -0.48
CA PRO A 19 -28.78 44.75 0.41
C PRO A 19 -29.18 45.03 1.86
N ASN A 20 -30.38 45.58 2.07
CA ASN A 20 -30.87 45.92 3.40
C ASN A 20 -31.34 44.70 4.21
N LEU A 21 -31.33 43.49 3.62
CA LEU A 21 -31.71 42.23 4.27
C LEU A 21 -30.50 41.35 4.61
N ILE A 22 -29.28 41.75 4.23
CA ILE A 22 -28.05 41.02 4.55
C ILE A 22 -27.29 41.72 5.70
N PRO A 23 -26.69 40.98 6.65
CA PRO A 23 -25.93 41.57 7.75
C PRO A 23 -24.49 41.94 7.34
N HIS A 24 -24.25 42.28 6.07
CA HIS A 24 -22.91 42.52 5.53
C HIS A 24 -22.85 43.82 4.72
N LEU A 25 -21.73 44.54 4.85
CA LEU A 25 -21.56 45.88 4.27
C LEU A 25 -21.32 45.86 2.76
N SER A 26 -20.71 44.79 2.21
CA SER A 26 -20.58 44.63 0.76
C SER A 26 -21.86 44.08 0.16
N ARG A 27 -22.37 44.78 -0.87
CA ARG A 27 -23.44 44.28 -1.74
C ARG A 27 -22.94 43.27 -2.79
N GLU A 28 -21.64 43.33 -3.11
CA GLU A 28 -21.04 42.55 -4.19
C GLU A 28 -20.46 41.24 -3.67
N ILE A 29 -20.82 40.14 -4.33
CA ILE A 29 -20.36 38.78 -4.04
C ILE A 29 -19.06 38.51 -4.79
N GLY A 30 -18.94 39.01 -6.01
CA GLY A 30 -17.76 38.87 -6.86
C GLY A 30 -18.01 39.36 -8.28
N THR A 31 -16.94 39.39 -9.05
CA THR A 31 -16.88 39.85 -10.43
C THR A 31 -16.12 38.84 -11.28
N TRP A 32 -16.68 38.48 -12.43
CA TRP A 32 -16.06 37.56 -13.40
C TRP A 32 -15.91 38.27 -14.74
N ARG A 33 -14.70 38.29 -15.29
CA ARG A 33 -14.39 38.88 -16.60
C ARG A 33 -14.22 37.77 -17.62
N VAL A 34 -15.14 37.70 -18.58
CA VAL A 34 -15.07 36.76 -19.70
C VAL A 34 -14.21 37.37 -20.80
N LYS A 35 -13.06 36.74 -21.07
CA LYS A 35 -12.05 37.19 -22.03
C LYS A 35 -12.26 36.56 -23.41
N ASP A 36 -11.50 37.05 -24.39
CA ASP A 36 -11.35 36.52 -25.76
C ASP A 36 -12.63 36.34 -26.59
N VAL A 37 -13.71 37.04 -26.22
CA VAL A 37 -14.88 37.24 -27.09
C VAL A 37 -14.47 38.08 -28.30
N LYS A 38 -14.63 37.51 -29.50
CA LYS A 38 -14.32 38.17 -30.78
C LYS A 38 -15.63 38.42 -31.57
N PRO A 39 -15.72 39.46 -32.41
CA PRO A 39 -16.88 39.68 -33.26
C PRO A 39 -17.03 38.59 -34.33
N GLY A 40 -18.24 38.43 -34.88
CA GLY A 40 -18.50 37.56 -36.05
C GLY A 40 -17.86 38.08 -37.33
N ALA A 41 -17.89 37.30 -38.41
CA ALA A 41 -17.33 37.69 -39.71
C ALA A 41 -17.92 39.02 -40.24
N ASP A 42 -19.23 39.24 -40.05
CA ASP A 42 -19.94 40.47 -40.42
C ASP A 42 -19.90 41.55 -39.31
N ASN A 43 -18.90 41.52 -38.42
CA ASN A 43 -18.83 42.31 -37.19
C ASN A 43 -20.03 42.11 -36.22
N GLY A 44 -20.84 41.08 -36.43
CA GLY A 44 -22.05 40.78 -35.64
C GLY A 44 -21.77 40.25 -34.23
N ALA A 45 -22.74 40.42 -33.32
CA ALA A 45 -22.66 39.92 -31.95
C ALA A 45 -22.77 38.39 -31.89
N ARG A 46 -21.78 37.73 -31.26
CA ARG A 46 -21.74 36.28 -31.10
C ARG A 46 -22.53 35.84 -29.86
N LYS A 47 -23.13 34.65 -29.95
CA LYS A 47 -23.90 34.03 -28.87
C LYS A 47 -22.96 33.34 -27.88
N VAL A 48 -22.90 33.88 -26.66
CA VAL A 48 -22.13 33.34 -25.54
C VAL A 48 -23.08 32.73 -24.51
N LYS A 49 -22.89 31.45 -24.17
CA LYS A 49 -23.59 30.78 -23.06
C LYS A 49 -22.71 30.81 -21.82
N VAL A 50 -23.24 31.24 -20.69
CA VAL A 50 -22.52 31.29 -19.41
C VAL A 50 -23.19 30.36 -18.40
N LYS A 51 -22.41 29.43 -17.83
CA LYS A 51 -22.84 28.48 -16.82
C LYS A 51 -22.52 29.01 -15.42
N VAL A 52 -23.52 29.62 -14.80
CA VAL A 52 -23.49 30.07 -13.40
C VAL A 52 -24.02 28.95 -12.50
N ARG A 53 -23.42 28.76 -11.31
CA ARG A 53 -23.84 27.80 -10.27
C ARG A 53 -23.61 28.37 -8.88
N VAL A 54 -24.53 28.09 -7.96
CA VAL A 54 -24.25 28.11 -6.51
C VAL A 54 -23.91 26.67 -6.10
N ASN A 55 -22.74 26.48 -5.49
CA ASN A 55 -22.29 25.17 -5.01
C ASN A 55 -23.02 24.80 -3.69
N PRO A 56 -23.02 23.51 -3.27
CA PRO A 56 -23.68 23.11 -2.01
C PRO A 56 -23.23 23.89 -0.77
N ASN A 57 -21.98 24.38 -0.76
CA ASN A 57 -21.41 25.23 0.29
C ASN A 57 -21.89 26.70 0.23
N GLY A 58 -22.93 27.02 -0.55
CA GLY A 58 -23.48 28.38 -0.72
C GLY A 58 -22.66 29.32 -1.61
N VAL A 59 -21.49 28.90 -2.11
CA VAL A 59 -20.60 29.74 -2.92
C VAL A 59 -21.11 29.89 -4.36
N PHE A 60 -21.36 31.13 -4.78
CA PHE A 60 -21.68 31.48 -6.17
C PHE A 60 -20.42 31.43 -7.03
N SER A 61 -20.51 30.86 -8.23
CA SER A 61 -19.40 30.76 -9.19
C SER A 61 -19.87 30.81 -10.64
N VAL A 62 -18.99 31.27 -11.53
CA VAL A 62 -19.18 31.20 -12.99
C VAL A 62 -18.29 30.09 -13.54
N CYS A 63 -18.85 28.89 -13.74
CA CYS A 63 -18.09 27.69 -14.03
C CYS A 63 -17.54 27.60 -15.46
N SER A 64 -18.23 28.18 -16.43
CA SER A 64 -17.77 28.22 -17.83
C SER A 64 -18.50 29.28 -18.65
N ALA A 65 -17.85 29.75 -19.71
CA ALA A 65 -18.43 30.61 -20.73
C ALA A 65 -18.03 30.03 -22.09
N THR A 66 -19.00 29.79 -22.97
CA THR A 66 -18.76 29.17 -24.28
C THR A 66 -19.39 29.99 -25.40
N MET A 67 -18.64 30.17 -26.47
CA MET A 67 -19.04 30.91 -27.67
C MET A 67 -19.25 29.93 -28.82
N TYR A 68 -20.18 30.24 -29.71
CA TYR A 68 -20.44 29.44 -30.90
C TYR A 68 -20.01 30.19 -32.17
N GLU A 69 -19.28 29.50 -33.05
CA GLU A 69 -18.88 30.00 -34.37
C GLU A 69 -19.50 29.13 -35.46
N THR A 70 -20.24 29.75 -36.38
CA THR A 70 -20.84 29.06 -37.52
C THR A 70 -19.90 29.18 -38.71
N VAL A 71 -19.26 28.07 -39.10
CA VAL A 71 -18.39 28.02 -40.27
C VAL A 71 -19.16 27.41 -41.44
N GLU A 72 -19.18 28.11 -42.57
CA GLU A 72 -19.66 27.58 -43.84
C GLU A 72 -18.55 26.75 -44.49
N CYS A 73 -18.79 25.44 -44.66
CA CYS A 73 -17.90 24.59 -45.44
C CYS A 73 -18.11 24.88 -46.93
N LYS A 74 -17.07 25.40 -47.61
CA LYS A 74 -17.02 25.39 -49.07
C LYS A 74 -16.65 23.97 -49.52
N GLU A 75 -17.49 23.37 -50.36
CA GLU A 75 -17.16 22.12 -51.05
C GLU A 75 -16.19 22.43 -52.19
N GLU A 76 -15.03 21.75 -52.22
CA GLU A 76 -14.14 21.76 -53.39
C GLU A 76 -14.68 20.84 -54.49
N GLU A 77 -14.31 21.14 -55.73
CA GLU A 77 -15.02 20.69 -56.93
C GLU A 77 -14.74 19.24 -57.34
N LYS A 78 -15.70 18.63 -58.07
CA LYS A 78 -15.81 17.19 -58.36
C LYS A 78 -14.79 16.65 -59.36
N VAL A 79 -14.50 15.35 -59.23
CA VAL A 79 -14.24 14.42 -60.35
C VAL A 79 -15.02 13.11 -60.10
N PRO A 80 -15.68 12.49 -61.10
CA PRO A 80 -16.62 11.36 -60.88
C PRO A 80 -15.99 9.94 -60.92
N GLU A 81 -16.83 8.98 -60.53
CA GLU A 81 -16.76 7.49 -60.52
C GLU A 81 -16.24 6.83 -61.84
N PRO A 82 -15.98 5.49 -61.92
CA PRO A 82 -16.42 4.39 -61.03
C PRO A 82 -15.44 3.20 -60.76
N MET A 83 -15.79 2.33 -59.80
CA MET A 83 -16.04 0.88 -60.00
C MET A 83 -16.25 0.11 -58.68
N GLU A 84 -17.07 -0.94 -58.72
CA GLU A 84 -17.26 -1.89 -57.61
C GLU A 84 -16.12 -2.90 -57.50
N THR A 85 -15.82 -3.37 -56.28
CA THR A 85 -15.82 -4.83 -56.00
C THR A 85 -15.76 -5.15 -54.49
N ASP A 86 -16.82 -5.83 -54.05
CA ASP A 86 -16.80 -7.05 -53.22
C ASP A 86 -16.56 -7.05 -51.68
N GLU A 87 -17.26 -8.02 -51.07
CA GLU A 87 -17.17 -8.65 -49.73
C GLU A 87 -16.14 -8.14 -48.68
N SER A 88 -16.48 -7.90 -47.40
CA SER A 88 -17.31 -8.76 -46.54
C SER A 88 -17.39 -8.26 -45.06
N ALA A 89 -18.30 -8.92 -44.32
CA ALA A 89 -18.21 -9.26 -42.89
C ALA A 89 -18.57 -8.24 -41.77
N LYS A 90 -19.73 -8.51 -41.15
CA LYS A 90 -20.08 -8.40 -39.71
C LYS A 90 -20.17 -6.98 -39.09
N GLY A 91 -21.25 -6.62 -38.39
CA GLY A 91 -22.51 -7.33 -38.12
C GLY A 91 -23.19 -6.84 -36.83
N VAL A 92 -24.47 -7.21 -36.65
CA VAL A 92 -25.28 -7.11 -35.40
C VAL A 92 -25.65 -5.66 -35.04
N GLN A 93 -26.88 -5.15 -35.28
CA GLN A 93 -28.18 -5.47 -34.63
C GLN A 93 -28.15 -5.28 -33.09
N LYS A 94 -29.21 -4.80 -32.41
CA LYS A 94 -30.53 -4.29 -32.81
C LYS A 94 -31.14 -3.49 -31.64
N ASP A 95 -32.15 -2.70 -31.98
CA ASP A 95 -33.41 -2.40 -31.26
C ASP A 95 -33.42 -2.01 -29.77
N ASP A 96 -34.12 -0.96 -29.32
CA ASP A 96 -35.48 -0.44 -29.62
C ASP A 96 -36.54 -0.97 -28.63
N SER A 97 -37.26 -0.03 -28.00
CA SER A 97 -38.64 -0.11 -27.48
C SER A 97 -38.94 1.20 -26.71
N LYS A 98 -40.09 1.88 -26.85
CA LYS A 98 -41.25 1.60 -27.71
C LYS A 98 -42.18 2.81 -27.88
N GLU A 99 -43.08 2.67 -28.86
CA GLU A 99 -44.42 3.28 -29.08
C GLU A 99 -45.20 3.65 -27.80
N GLY A 100 -46.22 4.53 -27.75
CA GLY A 100 -47.01 5.31 -28.73
C GLY A 100 -47.82 6.39 -27.95
N ASP A 101 -48.91 7.02 -28.41
CA ASP A 101 -49.79 6.79 -29.55
C ASP A 101 -50.65 8.06 -29.89
N ASP A 102 -51.18 8.05 -31.12
CA ASP A 102 -52.14 8.90 -31.86
C ASP A 102 -53.00 10.02 -31.17
N LYS A 103 -53.13 11.16 -31.88
CA LYS A 103 -54.47 11.63 -32.31
C LYS A 103 -54.47 12.59 -33.52
N ALA A 104 -54.87 12.06 -34.68
CA ALA A 104 -55.09 12.81 -35.90
C ALA A 104 -56.34 13.73 -35.90
N LYS A 105 -56.30 14.80 -36.71
CA LYS A 105 -57.47 15.31 -37.47
C LYS A 105 -57.08 16.16 -38.69
N GLU A 106 -57.67 15.80 -39.83
CA GLU A 106 -57.68 16.54 -41.10
C GLU A 106 -58.39 17.92 -40.96
N ARG A 107 -58.42 18.86 -41.93
CA ARG A 107 -58.14 18.88 -43.38
C ARG A 107 -58.07 20.36 -43.84
N ASP A 108 -57.27 20.73 -44.85
CA ASP A 108 -57.74 21.44 -46.08
C ASP A 108 -56.60 21.64 -47.10
N ASP A 109 -56.95 21.71 -48.39
CA ASP A 109 -56.05 21.71 -49.54
C ASP A 109 -55.75 23.11 -50.09
N LYS A 110 -54.49 23.36 -50.49
CA LYS A 110 -54.14 24.10 -51.73
C LYS A 110 -52.65 24.14 -52.04
N ALA A 111 -52.29 23.63 -53.22
CA ALA A 111 -50.95 23.73 -53.78
C ALA A 111 -50.70 25.06 -54.52
N VAL A 112 -49.52 25.66 -54.34
CA VAL A 112 -48.84 26.49 -55.35
C VAL A 112 -47.32 26.25 -55.24
N ASN A 113 -46.63 26.13 -56.38
CA ASN A 113 -45.18 25.90 -56.48
C ASN A 113 -44.32 27.07 -55.99
N GLY A 114 -43.15 26.75 -55.43
CA GLY A 114 -42.04 27.68 -55.14
C GLY A 114 -40.73 26.88 -54.94
N PRO A 115 -39.55 27.39 -55.35
CA PRO A 115 -38.40 26.55 -55.66
C PRO A 115 -37.60 26.06 -54.45
N VAL A 116 -36.93 24.91 -54.62
CA VAL A 116 -35.95 24.35 -53.69
C VAL A 116 -34.68 25.19 -53.72
N GLU A 117 -34.32 25.79 -52.59
CA GLU A 117 -33.09 26.58 -52.45
C GLU A 117 -32.13 25.89 -51.46
N ASN A 118 -30.91 25.61 -51.92
CA ASN A 118 -29.90 24.88 -51.17
C ASN A 118 -29.43 25.69 -49.94
N LYS A 119 -29.76 25.24 -48.73
CA LYS A 119 -29.12 25.75 -47.51
C LYS A 119 -27.76 25.06 -47.30
N PRO A 120 -26.65 25.81 -47.17
CA PRO A 120 -25.35 25.23 -46.89
C PRO A 120 -25.35 24.52 -45.52
N LYS A 121 -24.71 23.35 -45.45
CA LYS A 121 -24.53 22.59 -44.19
C LYS A 121 -23.53 23.33 -43.29
N THR A 122 -24.04 24.23 -42.47
CA THR A 122 -23.26 25.00 -41.50
C THR A 122 -22.81 24.13 -40.32
N LYS A 123 -21.51 24.13 -40.04
CA LYS A 123 -20.96 23.46 -38.84
C LYS A 123 -20.79 24.49 -37.73
N THR A 124 -21.34 24.19 -36.54
CA THR A 124 -21.20 25.06 -35.37
C THR A 124 -20.05 24.57 -34.49
N ILE A 125 -18.96 25.34 -34.44
CA ILE A 125 -17.81 25.11 -33.55
C ILE A 125 -18.13 25.75 -32.19
N THR A 126 -17.76 25.07 -31.09
CA THR A 126 -17.85 25.62 -29.72
C THR A 126 -16.45 26.00 -29.27
N ILE A 127 -16.30 27.22 -28.75
CA ILE A 127 -15.04 27.77 -28.24
C ILE A 127 -15.24 28.12 -26.77
N ASP A 128 -14.45 27.54 -25.88
CA ASP A 128 -14.45 27.87 -24.46
C ASP A 128 -13.67 29.17 -24.22
N LEU A 129 -14.26 30.07 -23.44
CA LEU A 129 -13.71 31.40 -23.16
C LEU A 129 -13.07 31.43 -21.76
N PRO A 130 -11.85 31.98 -21.62
CA PRO A 130 -11.22 32.14 -20.31
C PRO A 130 -11.99 33.14 -19.44
N ILE A 131 -12.06 32.84 -18.14
CA ILE A 131 -12.74 33.66 -17.14
C ILE A 131 -11.73 34.03 -16.07
N GLU A 132 -11.60 35.33 -15.79
CA GLU A 132 -10.90 35.80 -14.60
C GLU A 132 -11.90 36.07 -13.48
N GLU A 133 -11.61 35.59 -12.28
CA GLU A 133 -12.44 35.76 -11.08
C GLU A 133 -11.81 36.79 -10.14
N TYR A 134 -12.62 37.75 -9.72
CA TYR A 134 -12.26 38.84 -8.82
C TYR A 134 -13.28 38.84 -7.67
N THR A 135 -12.93 38.21 -6.54
CA THR A 135 -13.75 38.22 -5.32
C THR A 135 -13.23 39.25 -4.32
N PRO A 136 -14.07 39.78 -3.41
CA PRO A 136 -13.64 40.79 -2.42
C PRO A 136 -12.57 40.31 -1.42
N SER A 137 -12.32 39.00 -1.33
CA SER A 137 -11.34 38.41 -0.42
C SER A 137 -10.59 37.27 -1.14
N VAL A 138 -9.35 37.55 -1.51
CA VAL A 138 -8.38 36.56 -2.00
C VAL A 138 -7.27 36.46 -0.95
N ALA A 139 -7.23 35.36 -0.21
CA ALA A 139 -6.12 35.06 0.69
C ALA A 139 -4.90 34.62 -0.13
N ASN A 140 -3.70 35.04 0.27
CA ASN A 140 -2.46 34.49 -0.28
C ASN A 140 -2.21 33.09 0.31
N VAL A 141 -2.94 32.10 -0.22
CA VAL A 141 -2.90 30.71 0.25
C VAL A 141 -1.46 30.15 0.29
N PRO A 142 -0.59 30.34 -0.73
CA PRO A 142 0.80 29.90 -0.64
C PRO A 142 1.56 30.44 0.57
N THR A 143 1.40 31.73 0.92
CA THR A 143 2.06 32.32 2.09
C THR A 143 1.50 31.77 3.41
N LEU A 144 0.18 31.56 3.51
CA LEU A 144 -0.43 30.99 4.71
C LEU A 144 -0.05 29.52 4.91
N VAL A 145 0.03 28.73 3.84
CA VAL A 145 0.52 27.35 3.88
C VAL A 145 1.99 27.29 4.29
N GLN A 146 2.83 28.19 3.78
CA GLN A 146 4.24 28.27 4.18
C GLN A 146 4.39 28.59 5.67
N LEU A 147 3.62 29.55 6.20
CA LEU A 147 3.63 29.89 7.63
C LEU A 147 3.17 28.71 8.51
N GLU A 148 2.14 27.99 8.10
CA GLU A 148 1.67 26.78 8.79
C GLU A 148 2.76 25.70 8.84
N LEU A 149 3.45 25.44 7.72
CA LEU A 149 4.56 24.49 7.67
C LEU A 149 5.74 24.90 8.56
N GLU A 150 6.01 26.20 8.69
CA GLU A 150 7.05 26.72 9.58
C GLU A 150 6.69 26.51 11.06
N MET A 151 5.43 26.74 11.45
CA MET A 151 4.92 26.45 12.80
C MET A 151 4.98 24.95 13.11
N GLN A 152 4.46 24.09 12.22
CA GLN A 152 4.53 22.64 12.37
C GLN A 152 5.97 22.11 12.48
N ALA A 153 6.93 22.75 11.79
CA ALA A 153 8.34 22.41 11.90
C ALA A 153 8.97 22.90 13.22
N ALA A 154 8.49 23.99 13.81
CA ALA A 154 8.88 24.44 15.14
C ALA A 154 8.36 23.49 16.24
N ASP A 155 7.06 23.18 16.22
CA ASP A 155 6.43 22.24 17.17
C ASP A 155 7.11 20.86 17.13
N ARG A 156 7.47 20.38 15.93
CA ARG A 156 8.21 19.13 15.77
C ARG A 156 9.60 19.20 16.39
N ARG A 157 10.36 20.27 16.18
CA ARG A 157 11.71 20.42 16.75
C ARG A 157 11.67 20.43 18.29
N GLU A 158 10.71 21.14 18.87
CA GLU A 158 10.58 21.18 20.34
C GLU A 158 10.13 19.83 20.89
N LYS A 159 9.19 19.15 20.21
CA LYS A 159 8.82 17.77 20.57
C LYS A 159 10.02 16.82 20.50
N GLU A 160 10.77 16.81 19.40
CA GLU A 160 11.94 15.91 19.24
C GLU A 160 13.03 16.19 20.28
N LYS A 161 13.16 17.44 20.74
CA LYS A 161 14.07 17.85 21.82
C LYS A 161 13.57 17.36 23.19
N ALA A 162 12.28 17.48 23.48
CA ALA A 162 11.66 16.94 24.69
C ALA A 162 11.74 15.40 24.74
N ASP A 163 11.44 14.72 23.63
CA ASP A 163 11.58 13.27 23.48
C ASP A 163 13.04 12.83 23.72
N ALA A 164 14.02 13.60 23.21
CA ALA A 164 15.44 13.32 23.45
C ALA A 164 15.86 13.52 24.92
N LYS A 165 15.36 14.56 25.61
CA LYS A 165 15.57 14.77 27.05
C LYS A 165 15.01 13.61 27.87
N ASN A 166 13.76 13.23 27.61
CA ASN A 166 13.08 12.12 28.27
C ASN A 166 13.84 10.79 28.05
N ALA A 167 14.41 10.56 26.87
CA ALA A 167 15.21 9.36 26.59
C ALA A 167 16.53 9.29 27.40
N VAL A 168 17.13 10.44 27.77
CA VAL A 168 18.26 10.44 28.72
C VAL A 168 17.76 10.10 30.13
N GLU A 169 16.68 10.75 30.58
CA GLU A 169 16.09 10.57 31.91
C GLU A 169 15.65 9.11 32.15
N GLU A 170 14.89 8.52 31.22
CA GLU A 170 14.49 7.12 31.27
C GLU A 170 15.70 6.18 31.32
N TYR A 171 16.72 6.42 30.49
CA TYR A 171 17.93 5.60 30.49
C TYR A 171 18.71 5.68 31.80
N VAL A 172 18.77 6.88 32.41
CA VAL A 172 19.42 7.08 33.72
C VAL A 172 18.71 6.27 34.80
N TYR A 173 17.39 6.39 34.91
CA TYR A 173 16.61 5.62 35.89
C TYR A 173 16.70 4.11 35.65
N TYR A 174 16.50 3.66 34.40
CA TYR A 174 16.57 2.25 34.00
C TYR A 174 17.94 1.62 34.33
N MET A 175 19.03 2.29 33.99
CA MET A 175 20.37 1.76 34.27
C MET A 175 20.69 1.78 35.77
N ARG A 176 20.30 2.82 36.51
CA ARG A 176 20.53 2.89 37.97
C ARG A 176 19.84 1.74 38.70
N ASP A 177 18.59 1.46 38.35
CA ASP A 177 17.81 0.34 38.85
C ASP A 177 18.45 -1.02 38.48
N LYS A 178 18.75 -1.24 37.19
CA LYS A 178 19.27 -2.52 36.73
C LYS A 178 20.70 -2.82 37.18
N LEU A 179 21.53 -1.80 37.43
CA LEU A 179 22.86 -1.95 38.04
C LEU A 179 22.80 -2.40 39.51
N ALA A 180 21.78 -1.96 40.26
CA ALA A 180 21.57 -2.43 41.63
C ALA A 180 20.99 -3.85 41.70
N GLU A 181 20.30 -4.28 40.63
CA GLU A 181 19.69 -5.61 40.50
C GLU A 181 20.46 -6.53 39.51
N SER A 182 19.89 -6.76 38.34
CA SER A 182 20.26 -7.83 37.41
C SER A 182 21.63 -7.69 36.76
N TYR A 183 22.17 -6.48 36.71
CA TYR A 183 23.45 -6.17 36.04
C TYR A 183 24.64 -6.14 37.00
N ALA A 184 24.44 -6.20 38.32
CA ALA A 184 25.51 -6.18 39.32
C ALA A 184 26.59 -7.25 39.07
N ASP A 185 26.17 -8.44 38.62
CA ASP A 185 27.03 -9.58 38.28
C ASP A 185 27.84 -9.40 36.97
N PHE A 186 27.51 -8.42 36.13
CA PHE A 186 27.98 -8.29 34.73
C PHE A 186 28.86 -7.07 34.47
N ILE A 187 29.23 -6.36 35.55
CA ILE A 187 30.09 -5.18 35.57
C ILE A 187 31.10 -5.33 36.71
N THR A 188 32.31 -4.77 36.58
CA THR A 188 33.26 -4.74 37.70
C THR A 188 32.83 -3.68 38.71
N SER A 189 33.14 -3.85 40.02
CA SER A 189 32.81 -2.84 41.04
C SER A 189 33.32 -1.44 40.65
N LYS A 190 34.55 -1.37 40.13
CA LYS A 190 35.17 -0.11 39.70
C LYS A 190 34.39 0.56 38.56
N ASP A 191 33.99 -0.22 37.55
CA ASP A 191 33.25 0.32 36.41
C ASP A 191 31.80 0.67 36.81
N ALA A 192 31.23 -0.06 37.77
CA ALA A 192 29.92 0.25 38.36
C ALA A 192 29.95 1.56 39.15
N ASP A 193 30.93 1.76 40.03
CA ASP A 193 31.10 2.99 40.80
C ASP A 193 31.30 4.20 39.85
N GLN A 194 32.12 4.04 38.81
CA GLN A 194 32.34 5.05 37.78
C GLN A 194 31.05 5.36 36.99
N PHE A 195 30.30 4.33 36.59
CA PHE A 195 29.10 4.52 35.79
C PHE A 195 27.94 5.07 36.62
N GLN A 196 27.76 4.64 37.87
CA GLN A 196 26.80 5.22 38.81
C GLN A 196 27.10 6.70 39.06
N SER A 197 28.38 7.07 39.22
CA SER A 197 28.79 8.48 39.31
C SER A 197 28.44 9.28 38.05
N MET A 198 28.59 8.68 36.86
CA MET A 198 28.25 9.31 35.58
C MET A 198 26.73 9.46 35.38
N LEU A 199 25.94 8.46 35.81
CA LEU A 199 24.48 8.49 35.81
C LEU A 199 23.98 9.62 36.73
N SER A 200 24.46 9.69 37.98
CA SER A 200 24.11 10.76 38.93
C SER A 200 24.50 12.15 38.40
N ALA A 201 25.71 12.31 37.86
CA ALA A 201 26.13 13.59 37.27
C ALA A 201 25.31 13.97 36.02
N THR A 202 24.67 13.01 35.34
CA THR A 202 23.76 13.29 34.22
C THR A 202 22.35 13.63 34.71
N GLU A 203 21.88 12.99 35.80
CA GLU A 203 20.65 13.33 36.53
C GLU A 203 20.71 14.78 37.05
N ASP A 204 21.79 15.14 37.77
CA ASP A 204 22.03 16.50 38.27
C ASP A 204 22.10 17.53 37.12
N TRP A 205 22.71 17.15 35.98
CA TRP A 205 22.80 18.01 34.81
C TRP A 205 21.43 18.26 34.14
N LEU A 206 20.57 17.24 34.03
CA LEU A 206 19.23 17.36 33.44
C LEU A 206 18.30 18.34 34.18
N TYR A 207 18.52 18.54 35.48
CA TYR A 207 17.81 19.51 36.33
C TYR A 207 18.58 20.83 36.55
N GLY A 208 19.69 21.03 35.83
CA GLY A 208 20.54 22.23 35.90
C GLY A 208 20.90 22.75 34.50
N ASP A 209 22.19 22.77 34.16
CA ASP A 209 22.71 23.27 32.87
C ASP A 209 22.12 22.54 31.63
N GLY A 210 21.54 21.35 31.84
CA GLY A 210 20.87 20.54 30.84
C GLY A 210 19.36 20.68 30.79
N GLU A 211 18.74 21.66 31.49
CA GLU A 211 17.29 21.81 31.48
C GLU A 211 16.74 22.15 30.10
N ASP A 212 17.40 23.07 29.39
CA ASP A 212 17.01 23.61 28.08
C ASP A 212 18.21 23.64 27.11
N THR A 213 18.54 22.50 26.52
CA THR A 213 19.65 22.36 25.56
C THR A 213 19.22 21.80 24.21
N GLU A 214 20.08 21.95 23.20
CA GLU A 214 19.86 21.43 21.85
C GLU A 214 19.73 19.90 21.83
N LYS A 215 18.84 19.37 20.99
CA LYS A 215 18.55 17.93 20.84
C LYS A 215 19.82 17.06 20.78
N ASN A 216 20.80 17.50 19.98
CA ASN A 216 22.06 16.77 19.76
C ASN A 216 22.90 16.63 21.04
N VAL A 217 22.72 17.50 22.03
CA VAL A 217 23.43 17.43 23.33
C VAL A 217 22.85 16.29 24.18
N TYR A 218 21.53 16.14 24.23
CA TYR A 218 20.87 14.99 24.86
C TYR A 218 21.26 13.68 24.18
N GLU A 219 21.26 13.64 22.84
CA GLU A 219 21.69 12.46 22.08
C GLU A 219 23.17 12.09 22.36
N ALA A 220 24.05 13.10 22.46
CA ALA A 220 25.46 12.89 22.80
C ALA A 220 25.62 12.34 24.24
N LYS A 221 24.89 12.88 25.22
CA LYS A 221 24.86 12.38 26.60
C LYS A 221 24.37 10.94 26.67
N LEU A 222 23.27 10.61 25.99
CA LEU A 222 22.77 9.25 25.92
C LEU A 222 23.79 8.29 25.28
N ALA A 223 24.47 8.73 24.21
CA ALA A 223 25.52 7.95 23.56
C ALA A 223 26.78 7.76 24.44
N GLU A 224 27.12 8.71 25.31
CA GLU A 224 28.19 8.55 26.31
C GLU A 224 27.84 7.49 27.35
N LEU A 225 26.63 7.54 27.93
CA LEU A 225 26.17 6.54 28.88
C LEU A 225 26.09 5.14 28.25
N LYS A 226 25.58 5.03 27.02
CA LYS A 226 25.45 3.78 26.28
C LYS A 226 26.76 3.06 26.01
N LYS A 227 27.88 3.78 25.82
CA LYS A 227 29.21 3.15 25.64
C LYS A 227 29.61 2.25 26.82
N ILE A 228 29.12 2.54 28.03
CA ILE A 228 29.36 1.72 29.22
C ILE A 228 28.20 0.75 29.46
N GLY A 229 26.95 1.21 29.30
CA GLY A 229 25.77 0.41 29.58
C GLY A 229 25.49 -0.71 28.57
N GLU A 230 25.64 -0.49 27.26
CA GLU A 230 25.33 -1.49 26.22
C GLU A 230 26.17 -2.77 26.35
N PRO A 231 27.50 -2.73 26.61
CA PRO A 231 28.28 -3.94 26.89
C PRO A 231 27.77 -4.75 28.10
N VAL A 232 27.25 -4.08 29.14
CA VAL A 232 26.72 -4.74 30.34
C VAL A 232 25.36 -5.38 30.04
N GLN A 233 24.48 -4.66 29.35
CA GLN A 233 23.20 -5.18 28.86
C GLN A 233 23.41 -6.39 27.95
N GLU A 234 24.42 -6.35 27.08
CA GLU A 234 24.76 -7.47 26.20
C GLU A 234 25.26 -8.68 27.00
N ARG A 235 26.21 -8.53 27.94
CA ARG A 235 26.67 -9.64 28.79
C ARG A 235 25.52 -10.32 29.53
N TYR A 236 24.58 -9.54 30.07
CA TYR A 236 23.37 -10.04 30.71
C TYR A 236 22.47 -10.79 29.73
N ARG A 237 22.11 -10.16 28.59
CA ARG A 237 21.26 -10.75 27.55
C ARG A 237 21.85 -12.05 27.01
N GLU A 238 23.15 -12.07 26.78
CA GLU A 238 23.88 -13.26 26.33
C GLU A 238 23.89 -14.33 27.43
N HIS A 239 24.08 -13.98 28.71
CA HIS A 239 24.01 -14.95 29.80
C HIS A 239 22.66 -15.67 29.89
N GLU A 240 21.56 -14.92 29.90
CA GLU A 240 20.21 -15.48 29.99
C GLU A 240 19.87 -16.39 28.80
N ASN A 241 20.18 -15.94 27.59
CA ASN A 241 19.79 -16.66 26.37
C ASN A 241 20.74 -17.81 26.00
N ARG A 242 22.02 -17.79 26.44
CA ARG A 242 23.03 -18.80 26.08
C ARG A 242 22.67 -20.19 26.58
N ARG A 243 22.04 -20.32 27.76
CA ARG A 243 21.57 -21.62 28.24
C ARG A 243 20.56 -22.24 27.29
N GLY A 244 19.55 -21.46 26.88
CA GLY A 244 18.55 -21.91 25.90
C GLY A 244 19.19 -22.30 24.57
N ALA A 245 20.13 -21.50 24.07
CA ALA A 245 20.84 -21.80 22.82
C ALA A 245 21.66 -23.11 22.88
N PHE A 246 22.35 -23.38 23.99
CA PHE A 246 23.04 -24.66 24.20
C PHE A 246 22.06 -25.82 24.29
N ASP A 247 21.02 -25.71 25.12
CA ASP A 247 20.02 -26.76 25.32
C ASP A 247 19.25 -27.06 23.99
N ASP A 248 19.08 -26.07 23.12
CA ASP A 248 18.54 -26.21 21.77
C ASP A 248 19.44 -26.99 20.81
N PHE A 249 20.76 -26.80 20.90
CA PHE A 249 21.72 -27.54 20.09
C PHE A 249 21.91 -28.97 20.64
N ASP A 250 21.96 -29.15 21.97
CA ASP A 250 21.95 -30.46 22.62
C ASP A 250 20.74 -31.32 22.17
N ARG A 251 19.54 -30.74 22.09
CA ARG A 251 18.36 -31.45 21.54
C ARG A 251 18.53 -31.88 20.08
N ALA A 252 19.17 -31.06 19.24
CA ALA A 252 19.46 -31.41 17.85
C ALA A 252 20.49 -32.57 17.75
N ILE A 253 21.55 -32.52 18.55
CA ILE A 253 22.59 -33.56 18.64
C ILE A 253 21.98 -34.88 19.14
N ILE A 254 21.18 -34.85 20.20
CA ILE A 254 20.47 -36.04 20.74
C ILE A 254 19.52 -36.63 19.70
N ARG A 255 18.78 -35.81 18.95
CA ARG A 255 17.89 -36.27 17.87
C ARG A 255 18.67 -36.98 16.76
N ALA A 256 19.82 -36.44 16.37
CA ALA A 256 20.69 -37.05 15.37
C ALA A 256 21.29 -38.38 15.85
N ARG A 257 21.79 -38.42 17.10
CA ARG A 257 22.32 -39.63 17.71
C ARG A 257 21.27 -40.73 17.81
N LYS A 258 20.06 -40.41 18.27
CA LYS A 258 18.95 -41.37 18.34
C LYS A 258 18.61 -41.96 16.96
N ALA A 259 18.63 -41.15 15.90
CA ALA A 259 18.40 -41.65 14.54
C ALA A 259 19.51 -42.61 14.06
N TYR A 260 20.77 -42.34 14.42
CA TYR A 260 21.88 -43.27 14.19
C TYR A 260 21.71 -44.57 14.99
N ASP A 261 21.37 -44.49 16.28
CA ASP A 261 21.16 -45.68 17.11
C ASP A 261 19.97 -46.54 16.62
N GLU A 262 18.92 -45.92 16.05
CA GLU A 262 17.81 -46.62 15.37
C GLU A 262 18.28 -47.30 14.07
N TYR A 263 19.13 -46.64 13.27
CA TYR A 263 19.77 -47.24 12.09
C TYR A 263 20.65 -48.45 12.46
N SER A 264 21.51 -48.33 13.47
CA SER A 264 22.36 -49.42 13.96
C SER A 264 21.58 -50.62 14.51
N LYS A 265 20.33 -50.41 14.94
CA LYS A 265 19.40 -51.48 15.35
C LYS A 265 18.59 -52.07 14.19
N GLY A 266 18.86 -51.67 12.95
CA GLY A 266 18.19 -52.18 11.75
C GLY A 266 16.79 -51.61 11.51
N ALA A 267 16.47 -50.40 12.01
CA ALA A 267 15.15 -49.81 11.81
C ALA A 267 14.83 -49.60 10.32
N GLU A 268 13.71 -50.16 9.86
CA GLU A 268 13.26 -50.12 8.45
C GLU A 268 13.05 -48.68 7.92
N LYS A 269 12.93 -47.69 8.81
CA LYS A 269 12.89 -46.26 8.48
C LYS A 269 14.19 -45.75 7.84
N TYR A 270 15.33 -46.35 8.17
CA TYR A 270 16.66 -45.88 7.76
C TYR A 270 17.43 -46.90 6.90
N ALA A 271 16.84 -48.07 6.62
CA ALA A 271 17.47 -49.16 5.87
C ALA A 271 17.88 -48.81 4.42
N HIS A 272 17.33 -47.73 3.85
CA HIS A 272 17.68 -47.22 2.51
C HIS A 272 18.80 -46.17 2.51
N ILE A 273 19.39 -45.86 3.68
CA ILE A 273 20.50 -44.91 3.82
C ILE A 273 21.82 -45.68 3.82
N GLU A 274 22.79 -45.16 3.08
CA GLU A 274 24.13 -45.75 2.94
C GLU A 274 24.94 -45.62 4.23
N SER A 275 25.73 -46.64 4.59
CA SER A 275 26.59 -46.61 5.79
C SER A 275 27.46 -45.35 5.84
N LYS A 276 28.07 -44.98 4.70
CA LYS A 276 28.90 -43.78 4.56
C LYS A 276 28.16 -42.47 4.85
N ASP A 277 26.85 -42.39 4.63
CA ASP A 277 26.06 -41.21 5.00
C ASP A 277 25.76 -41.21 6.52
N MET A 278 25.48 -42.36 7.13
CA MET A 278 25.31 -42.49 8.58
C MET A 278 26.62 -42.28 9.36
N GLU A 279 27.76 -42.68 8.80
CA GLU A 279 29.11 -42.41 9.32
C GLU A 279 29.39 -40.91 9.40
N LYS A 280 28.93 -40.10 8.43
CA LYS A 280 29.01 -38.63 8.50
C LYS A 280 28.14 -38.08 9.63
N VAL A 281 26.92 -38.60 9.80
CA VAL A 281 26.01 -38.15 10.85
C VAL A 281 26.60 -38.39 12.24
N ILE A 282 27.12 -39.59 12.52
CA ILE A 282 27.73 -39.87 13.83
C ILE A 282 29.04 -39.10 14.03
N SER A 283 29.86 -38.92 12.99
CA SER A 283 31.08 -38.09 13.07
C SER A 283 30.77 -36.64 13.41
N ALA A 284 29.77 -36.04 12.75
CA ALA A 284 29.31 -34.69 13.04
C ALA A 284 28.69 -34.56 14.45
N VAL A 285 28.00 -35.60 14.93
CA VAL A 285 27.47 -35.67 16.30
C VAL A 285 28.59 -35.61 17.33
N GLU A 286 29.62 -36.45 17.20
CA GLU A 286 30.74 -36.48 18.17
C GLU A 286 31.60 -35.19 18.08
N GLU A 287 31.86 -34.67 16.88
CA GLU A 287 32.58 -33.41 16.68
C GLU A 287 31.85 -32.24 17.34
N LYS A 288 30.56 -32.05 17.01
CA LYS A 288 29.79 -30.91 17.53
C LYS A 288 29.44 -31.04 19.00
N LYS A 289 29.24 -32.26 19.51
CA LYS A 289 29.09 -32.48 20.96
C LYS A 289 30.36 -32.08 21.71
N LYS A 290 31.54 -32.57 21.28
CA LYS A 290 32.82 -32.19 21.88
C LYS A 290 33.03 -30.67 21.84
N TRP A 291 32.73 -30.04 20.71
CA TRP A 291 32.79 -28.58 20.59
C TRP A 291 31.84 -27.89 21.56
N LEU A 292 30.59 -28.36 21.71
CA LEU A 292 29.61 -27.80 22.64
C LEU A 292 30.09 -27.87 24.09
N ASP A 293 30.58 -29.03 24.51
CA ASP A 293 31.13 -29.28 25.84
C ASP A 293 32.37 -28.40 26.10
N GLU A 294 33.25 -28.24 25.11
CA GLU A 294 34.39 -27.32 25.20
C GLU A 294 33.97 -25.85 25.34
N GLN A 295 32.99 -25.37 24.56
CA GLN A 295 32.53 -23.98 24.65
C GLN A 295 31.81 -23.71 25.97
N ARG A 296 30.95 -24.63 26.42
CA ARG A 296 30.27 -24.58 27.72
C ARG A 296 31.31 -24.48 28.85
N GLY A 297 32.30 -25.37 28.87
CA GLY A 297 33.35 -25.39 29.89
C GLY A 297 34.32 -24.20 29.83
N ARG A 298 34.54 -23.58 28.66
CA ARG A 298 35.29 -22.32 28.56
C ARG A 298 34.48 -21.15 29.13
N GLN A 299 33.19 -21.07 28.80
CA GLN A 299 32.32 -19.98 29.26
C GLN A 299 32.03 -20.04 30.76
N GLU A 300 31.90 -21.22 31.36
CA GLU A 300 31.72 -21.41 32.81
C GLU A 300 32.93 -20.95 33.64
N ARG A 301 34.13 -20.95 33.05
CA ARG A 301 35.38 -20.47 33.68
C ARG A 301 35.64 -18.98 33.42
N HIS A 302 34.84 -18.34 32.58
CA HIS A 302 35.04 -16.96 32.18
C HIS A 302 34.29 -16.00 33.12
N PRO A 303 34.88 -14.85 33.50
CA PRO A 303 34.15 -13.84 34.25
C PRO A 303 32.89 -13.37 33.52
N LYS A 304 31.80 -13.16 34.28
CA LYS A 304 30.56 -12.54 33.80
C LYS A 304 30.73 -11.07 33.41
N THR A 305 31.75 -10.42 33.97
CA THR A 305 32.11 -9.01 33.75
C THR A 305 32.80 -8.75 32.42
N ASP A 306 33.26 -9.80 31.75
CA ASP A 306 34.03 -9.72 30.51
C ASP A 306 33.14 -10.12 29.31
N ALA A 307 33.58 -9.83 28.09
CA ALA A 307 32.82 -10.22 26.89
C ALA A 307 32.66 -11.76 26.82
N PRO A 308 31.50 -12.29 26.38
CA PRO A 308 31.31 -13.74 26.23
C PRO A 308 32.38 -14.42 25.38
N VAL A 309 32.82 -15.62 25.79
CA VAL A 309 33.70 -16.48 24.97
C VAL A 309 32.97 -16.92 23.71
N ILE A 310 31.66 -17.15 23.85
CA ILE A 310 30.76 -17.51 22.76
C ILE A 310 29.42 -16.79 22.90
N PHE A 311 28.97 -16.21 21.78
CA PHE A 311 27.71 -15.51 21.66
C PHE A 311 26.59 -16.47 21.22
N VAL A 312 25.36 -16.19 21.63
CA VAL A 312 24.15 -16.94 21.27
C VAL A 312 24.04 -17.14 19.76
N HIS A 313 24.29 -16.08 18.98
CA HIS A 313 24.21 -16.14 17.51
C HIS A 313 25.24 -17.13 16.91
N GLN A 314 26.39 -17.34 17.55
CA GLN A 314 27.41 -18.28 17.09
C GLN A 314 26.98 -19.74 17.38
N ILE A 315 26.35 -19.98 18.54
CA ILE A 315 25.78 -21.29 18.88
C ILE A 315 24.66 -21.66 17.90
N VAL A 316 23.77 -20.71 17.58
CA VAL A 316 22.69 -20.92 16.60
C VAL A 316 23.25 -21.20 15.21
N GLN A 317 24.26 -20.44 14.75
CA GLN A 317 24.91 -20.70 13.45
C GLN A 317 25.60 -22.07 13.38
N GLU A 318 26.23 -22.54 14.46
CA GLU A 318 26.83 -23.89 14.49
C GLU A 318 25.78 -25.01 14.55
N LYS A 319 24.65 -24.77 15.22
CA LYS A 319 23.47 -25.66 15.16
C LYS A 319 22.91 -25.75 13.75
N GLU A 320 22.72 -24.63 13.06
CA GLU A 320 22.23 -24.59 11.67
C GLU A 320 23.17 -25.32 10.71
N LYS A 321 24.49 -25.12 10.84
CA LYS A 321 25.50 -25.87 10.07
C LYS A 321 25.39 -27.37 10.33
N PHE A 322 25.29 -27.80 11.59
CA PHE A 322 25.09 -29.20 11.97
C PHE A 322 23.80 -29.78 11.38
N GLU A 323 22.67 -29.09 11.52
CA GLU A 323 21.38 -29.51 10.98
C GLU A 323 21.40 -29.57 9.43
N SER A 324 22.11 -28.67 8.75
CA SER A 324 22.29 -28.71 7.30
C SER A 324 23.04 -29.94 6.78
N ILE A 325 23.89 -30.55 7.61
CA ILE A 325 24.61 -31.79 7.29
C ILE A 325 23.71 -33.00 7.57
N VAL A 326 23.04 -32.99 8.73
CA VAL A 326 22.33 -34.16 9.25
C VAL A 326 20.92 -34.33 8.65
N LEU A 327 20.14 -33.24 8.54
CA LEU A 327 18.74 -33.32 8.10
C LEU A 327 18.57 -33.85 6.67
N PRO A 328 19.39 -33.49 5.66
CA PRO A 328 19.26 -34.05 4.32
C PRO A 328 19.53 -35.56 4.27
N ILE A 329 20.42 -36.06 5.13
CA ILE A 329 20.72 -37.50 5.24
C ILE A 329 19.55 -38.22 5.92
N LEU A 330 19.13 -37.76 7.10
CA LEU A 330 18.07 -38.43 7.88
C LEU A 330 16.68 -38.37 7.22
N ASN A 331 16.44 -37.39 6.34
CA ASN A 331 15.18 -37.22 5.61
C ASN A 331 15.26 -37.68 4.13
N LYS A 332 16.36 -38.33 3.70
CA LYS A 332 16.49 -38.94 2.36
C LYS A 332 15.27 -39.87 2.14
N PRO A 333 14.45 -39.70 1.08
CA PRO A 333 13.23 -40.49 0.92
C PRO A 333 13.53 -41.95 0.56
N LYS A 334 12.65 -42.87 0.98
CA LYS A 334 12.71 -44.28 0.54
C LYS A 334 12.62 -44.35 -1.00
N PRO A 335 13.45 -45.16 -1.68
CA PRO A 335 13.31 -45.40 -3.11
C PRO A 335 11.89 -45.87 -3.43
N LYS A 336 11.25 -45.27 -4.44
CA LYS A 336 9.93 -45.74 -4.90
C LYS A 336 10.06 -47.19 -5.36
N PRO A 337 9.21 -48.13 -4.91
CA PRO A 337 9.27 -49.50 -5.37
C PRO A 337 9.14 -49.54 -6.89
N LYS A 338 9.97 -50.35 -7.56
CA LYS A 338 9.84 -50.59 -8.99
C LYS A 338 8.43 -51.15 -9.23
N LYS A 339 7.62 -50.43 -10.03
CA LYS A 339 6.45 -51.05 -10.65
C LYS A 339 6.97 -52.14 -11.57
N GLU A 340 6.72 -53.39 -11.22
CA GLU A 340 6.87 -54.49 -12.17
C GLU A 340 5.92 -54.24 -13.34
N SER A 341 6.49 -54.14 -14.53
CA SER A 341 5.72 -54.13 -15.77
C SER A 341 5.12 -55.50 -15.98
N LYS A 342 3.83 -55.68 -15.65
CA LYS A 342 3.07 -56.83 -16.15
C LYS A 342 3.16 -56.84 -17.69
N PRO A 343 3.51 -57.97 -18.32
CA PRO A 343 3.51 -58.08 -19.77
C PRO A 343 2.11 -57.83 -20.34
N ALA A 344 2.04 -57.15 -21.48
CA ALA A 344 0.78 -56.95 -22.19
C ALA A 344 0.31 -58.24 -22.87
N ALA A 345 -0.99 -58.49 -22.83
CA ALA A 345 -1.66 -59.40 -23.75
C ALA A 345 -2.66 -58.59 -24.58
N LYS A 346 -2.35 -58.38 -25.86
CA LYS A 346 -3.36 -58.17 -26.92
C LYS A 346 -3.86 -59.56 -27.32
N GLY A 347 -5.15 -59.80 -27.47
CA GLY A 347 -5.96 -59.43 -28.64
C GLY A 347 -6.56 -60.72 -29.23
N GLU A 348 -7.58 -60.81 -30.08
CA GLU A 348 -8.58 -59.92 -30.72
C GLU A 348 -9.86 -60.83 -30.89
N ASP A 349 -10.99 -60.55 -31.56
CA ASP A 349 -11.28 -59.61 -32.66
C ASP A 349 -12.80 -59.46 -32.96
N ARG A 350 -13.16 -58.34 -33.62
CA ARG A 350 -14.29 -58.09 -34.58
C ARG A 350 -15.76 -58.44 -34.22
N SER A 351 -16.79 -57.77 -34.78
CA SER A 351 -16.83 -56.78 -35.89
C SER A 351 -17.89 -55.67 -35.65
N ALA A 352 -17.78 -54.59 -36.42
CA ALA A 352 -18.65 -53.41 -36.41
C ALA A 352 -19.86 -53.52 -37.36
N ASP A 353 -20.82 -52.59 -37.25
CA ASP A 353 -21.40 -51.85 -38.39
C ASP A 353 -21.97 -50.46 -37.97
N GLU A 354 -22.33 -49.62 -38.95
CA GLU A 354 -22.85 -48.23 -38.78
C GLU A 354 -24.40 -48.13 -39.07
N VAL A 355 -25.12 -46.99 -39.10
CA VAL A 355 -24.80 -45.56 -39.37
C VAL A 355 -25.45 -44.57 -38.39
N ASN A 356 -24.71 -43.50 -38.08
CA ASN A 356 -25.08 -42.17 -37.56
C ASN A 356 -26.53 -41.64 -37.80
N THR A 357 -27.18 -41.02 -36.79
CA THR A 357 -27.93 -39.74 -36.95
C THR A 357 -28.23 -39.06 -35.61
N ALA A 358 -28.41 -37.73 -35.63
CA ALA A 358 -28.39 -36.86 -34.45
C ALA A 358 -29.73 -36.18 -34.10
N ALA A 359 -29.94 -35.87 -32.81
CA ALA A 359 -30.82 -34.78 -32.33
C ALA A 359 -30.59 -34.49 -30.82
N GLY A 360 -30.92 -33.28 -30.36
CA GLY A 360 -31.24 -33.03 -28.93
C GLY A 360 -30.31 -32.10 -28.13
N LYS A 361 -30.55 -30.77 -28.22
CA LYS A 361 -29.95 -29.72 -27.38
C LYS A 361 -30.46 -29.72 -25.93
N THR A 362 -29.78 -28.94 -25.07
CA THR A 362 -30.19 -28.39 -23.74
C THR A 362 -30.33 -29.40 -22.60
N GLY A 363 -30.11 -29.05 -21.32
CA GLY A 363 -29.69 -27.79 -20.69
C GLY A 363 -29.72 -27.94 -19.15
N PRO A 364 -29.03 -27.10 -18.36
CA PRO A 364 -28.94 -27.29 -16.90
C PRO A 364 -30.12 -26.65 -16.15
N THR A 365 -30.60 -27.27 -15.08
CA THR A 365 -31.44 -26.61 -14.05
C THR A 365 -31.28 -27.31 -12.69
N ALA A 366 -31.48 -26.51 -11.64
CA ALA A 366 -31.45 -26.72 -10.17
C ALA A 366 -31.98 -28.08 -9.59
N ALA A 367 -31.89 -28.39 -8.29
CA ALA A 367 -31.80 -27.53 -7.10
C ALA A 367 -31.32 -28.25 -5.83
N SER A 368 -31.16 -27.47 -4.75
CA SER A 368 -31.03 -27.88 -3.33
C SER A 368 -29.64 -28.41 -2.91
N GLY A 369 -29.02 -27.98 -1.80
CA GLY A 369 -29.37 -26.89 -0.86
C GLY A 369 -29.12 -27.29 0.58
N GLU A 370 -28.27 -26.54 1.30
CA GLU A 370 -28.35 -26.29 2.75
C GLU A 370 -27.29 -25.26 3.14
N GLY A 371 -27.69 -24.25 3.92
CA GLY A 371 -26.81 -23.16 4.38
C GLY A 371 -26.84 -23.06 5.90
N VAL A 372 -25.68 -22.79 6.49
CA VAL A 372 -25.51 -22.61 7.96
C VAL A 372 -25.43 -21.11 8.26
N PRO A 373 -26.15 -20.59 9.28
CA PRO A 373 -26.17 -19.15 9.59
C PRO A 373 -24.95 -18.72 10.43
N PRO A 374 -24.55 -17.43 10.37
CA PRO A 374 -23.49 -16.86 11.21
C PRO A 374 -24.01 -16.48 12.61
N VAL A 375 -23.10 -16.48 13.59
CA VAL A 375 -23.35 -16.09 14.99
C VAL A 375 -23.20 -14.58 15.17
N THR A 376 -24.11 -13.96 15.92
CA THR A 376 -24.11 -12.54 16.28
C THR A 376 -23.20 -12.23 17.48
N PRO A 377 -22.54 -11.05 17.55
CA PRO A 377 -21.95 -10.54 18.79
C PRO A 377 -23.04 -10.03 19.74
N ASN A 378 -22.85 -10.21 21.05
CA ASN A 378 -23.68 -9.57 22.08
C ASN A 378 -23.10 -8.20 22.46
N ASP A 379 -23.97 -7.18 22.49
CA ASP A 379 -23.75 -5.98 23.30
C ASP A 379 -23.98 -6.29 24.79
N MET A 380 -23.24 -5.60 25.68
CA MET A 380 -23.52 -5.54 27.12
C MET A 380 -23.29 -4.12 27.66
N GLU A 381 -24.40 -3.44 27.85
CA GLU A 381 -24.68 -2.27 28.69
C GLU A 381 -26.05 -2.64 29.33
N VAL A 382 -26.42 -2.38 30.60
CA VAL A 382 -26.04 -1.38 31.61
C VAL A 382 -26.35 -1.97 33.00
N ASP A 383 -25.54 -1.69 34.04
CA ASP A 383 -25.94 -1.06 35.33
C ASP A 383 -24.67 -0.70 36.16
#